data_AF-A0A972DK85-F1
#
_entry.id   AF-A0A972DK85-F1
#
_cell.length_a   1.000
_cell.length_b   1.000
_cell.length_c   1.000
_cell.angle_alpha   90.00
_cell.angle_beta   90.00
_cell.angle_gamma   90.00
#
_symmetry.space_group_name_H-M   'P 1'
#
loop_
_entity.id
_entity.type
_entity.pdbx_description
1 polymer ?
#
loop_
_entity_poly.entity_id
_entity_poly.type
_entity_poly.pdbx_seq_one_letter_code
_entity_poly.pdbx_strand_id
1 'polypeptide(L)'
;MEIVLEQVRENGLLARALQEEILERHGAASDLIEDIRELVQSTTDTKAKFDRRGFAEPVDYAPLYSAFKRLLNEKKYQELLQLGPLLARGSQYHMETSASDLEPQYTISEAIGCVVQALVKADWPNPDKIVYAVRLVVEDDYCACEKAEEFLNRRWAKRDWKRAAEMLRELTSEHPEAKDARERLDRWIGIAERKGQ
;
A
#
# COMPACT_ATOMS: atom_id res chain seq x y z
N MET A 1 -34.74 -46.27 1.40
CA MET A 1 -34.14 -45.69 0.18
C MET A 1 -34.51 -44.22 0.02
N GLU A 2 -35.75 -43.84 0.35
CA GLU A 2 -36.28 -42.46 0.28
C GLU A 2 -35.54 -41.46 1.19
N ILE A 3 -35.24 -41.83 2.45
CA ILE A 3 -34.51 -40.98 3.42
C ILE A 3 -33.09 -40.62 2.93
N VAL A 4 -32.42 -41.54 2.24
CA VAL A 4 -31.05 -41.31 1.73
C VAL A 4 -31.07 -40.35 0.54
N LEU A 5 -32.08 -40.43 -0.32
CA LEU A 5 -32.25 -39.53 -1.46
C LEU A 5 -32.60 -38.10 -1.02
N GLU A 6 -33.40 -37.96 0.04
CA GLU A 6 -33.75 -36.66 0.61
C GLU A 6 -32.55 -35.97 1.27
N GLN A 7 -31.73 -36.73 2.02
CA GLN A 7 -30.49 -36.22 2.61
C GLN A 7 -29.46 -35.78 1.55
N VAL A 8 -29.33 -36.54 0.45
CA VAL A 8 -28.44 -36.19 -0.68
C VAL A 8 -28.92 -34.90 -1.36
N ARG A 9 -30.24 -34.71 -1.48
CA ARG A 9 -30.82 -33.49 -2.05
C ARG A 9 -30.56 -32.28 -1.17
N GLU A 10 -30.78 -32.38 0.15
CA GLU A 10 -30.50 -31.29 1.09
C GLU A 10 -29.03 -30.90 1.13
N ASN A 11 -28.12 -31.88 1.16
CA ASN A 11 -26.68 -31.63 1.10
C ASN A 11 -26.28 -30.94 -0.21
N GLY A 12 -26.90 -31.29 -1.33
CA GLY A 12 -26.69 -30.63 -2.62
C GLY A 12 -27.18 -29.17 -2.66
N LEU A 13 -28.26 -28.84 -1.95
CA LEU A 13 -28.77 -27.48 -1.84
C LEU A 13 -27.88 -26.61 -0.93
N LEU A 14 -27.40 -27.15 0.19
CA LEU A 14 -26.48 -26.46 1.09
C LEU A 14 -25.14 -26.16 0.40
N ALA A 15 -24.61 -27.10 -0.39
CA ALA A 15 -23.39 -26.88 -1.15
C ALA A 15 -23.54 -25.74 -2.17
N ARG A 16 -24.69 -25.63 -2.85
CA ARG A 16 -24.97 -24.54 -3.79
C ARG A 16 -25.10 -23.19 -3.10
N ALA A 17 -25.83 -23.12 -1.99
CA ALA A 17 -26.00 -21.88 -1.23
C ALA A 17 -24.65 -21.35 -0.70
N LEU A 18 -23.77 -22.25 -0.21
CA LEU A 18 -22.42 -21.88 0.22
C LEU A 18 -21.58 -21.37 -0.95
N GLN A 19 -21.72 -21.99 -2.13
CA GLN A 19 -20.97 -21.62 -3.32
C GLN A 19 -21.42 -20.25 -3.88
N GLU A 20 -22.73 -19.97 -3.87
CA GLU A 20 -23.32 -18.66 -4.18
C GLU A 20 -22.83 -17.59 -3.20
N GLU A 21 -22.85 -17.86 -1.89
CA GLU A 21 -22.34 -16.93 -0.88
C GLU A 21 -20.83 -16.66 -1.04
N ILE A 22 -20.04 -17.68 -1.38
CA ILE A 22 -18.61 -17.52 -1.69
C ILE A 22 -18.43 -16.63 -2.93
N LEU A 23 -19.18 -16.88 -4.00
CA LEU A 23 -19.13 -16.10 -5.25
C LEU A 23 -19.55 -14.63 -5.01
N GLU A 24 -20.63 -14.39 -4.27
CA GLU A 24 -21.09 -13.03 -3.92
C GLU A 24 -20.06 -12.29 -3.05
N ARG A 25 -19.50 -12.96 -2.03
CA ARG A 25 -18.45 -12.39 -1.18
C ARG A 25 -17.17 -12.08 -1.98
N HIS A 26 -16.82 -12.91 -2.95
CA HIS A 26 -15.69 -12.66 -3.84
C HIS A 26 -15.96 -11.48 -4.80
N GLY A 27 -17.16 -11.40 -5.37
CA GLY A 27 -17.57 -10.27 -6.21
C GLY A 27 -17.54 -8.94 -5.45
N ALA A 28 -18.21 -8.87 -4.31
CA ALA A 28 -18.26 -7.66 -3.47
C ALA A 28 -16.88 -7.22 -2.96
N ALA A 29 -15.96 -8.16 -2.71
CA ALA A 29 -14.59 -7.84 -2.34
C ALA A 29 -13.80 -7.26 -3.52
N SER A 30 -14.03 -7.74 -4.75
CA SER A 30 -13.41 -7.20 -5.96
C SER A 30 -13.87 -5.77 -6.24
N ASP A 31 -15.18 -5.53 -6.13
CA ASP A 31 -15.77 -4.20 -6.36
C ASP A 31 -15.23 -3.17 -5.35
N LEU A 32 -15.14 -3.55 -4.06
CA LEU A 32 -14.58 -2.68 -3.03
C LEU A 32 -13.12 -2.30 -3.30
N ILE A 33 -12.30 -3.20 -3.85
CA ILE A 33 -10.89 -2.91 -4.14
C ILE A 33 -10.78 -1.91 -5.29
N GLU A 34 -11.58 -2.10 -6.34
CA GLU A 34 -11.60 -1.18 -7.47
C GLU A 34 -12.16 0.19 -7.07
N ASP A 35 -13.22 0.25 -6.25
CA ASP A 35 -13.71 1.50 -5.67
C ASP A 35 -12.62 2.24 -4.89
N ILE A 36 -11.82 1.51 -4.09
CA ILE A 36 -10.73 2.11 -3.31
C ILE A 36 -9.57 2.51 -4.22
N ARG A 37 -9.27 1.76 -5.28
CA ARG A 37 -8.27 2.14 -6.29
C ARG A 37 -8.68 3.42 -6.99
N GLU A 38 -9.93 3.52 -7.44
CA GLU A 38 -10.51 4.73 -8.02
C GLU A 38 -10.51 5.88 -7.02
N LEU A 39 -10.76 5.62 -5.73
CA LEU A 39 -10.66 6.63 -4.69
C LEU A 39 -9.23 7.13 -4.51
N VAL A 40 -8.23 6.23 -4.46
CA VAL A 40 -6.80 6.63 -4.42
C VAL A 40 -6.54 7.54 -5.60
N GLN A 41 -6.86 7.06 -6.81
CA GLN A 41 -6.52 7.75 -8.04
C GLN A 41 -7.24 9.09 -8.18
N SER A 42 -8.53 9.16 -7.87
CA SER A 42 -9.27 10.43 -7.91
C SER A 42 -8.79 11.44 -6.87
N THR A 43 -8.36 10.97 -5.69
CA THR A 43 -7.82 11.82 -4.61
C THR A 43 -6.38 12.28 -4.91
N THR A 44 -5.60 11.51 -5.66
CA THR A 44 -4.20 11.84 -5.99
C THR A 44 -4.02 12.53 -7.33
N ASP A 45 -4.84 12.20 -8.33
CA ASP A 45 -4.77 12.76 -9.69
C ASP A 45 -5.57 14.06 -9.83
N THR A 46 -6.19 14.54 -8.73
CA THR A 46 -6.91 15.81 -8.78
C THR A 46 -5.92 16.91 -9.17
N LYS A 47 -6.07 17.49 -10.37
CA LYS A 47 -5.31 18.71 -10.68
C LYS A 47 -5.67 19.75 -9.63
N ALA A 48 -4.68 20.13 -8.82
CA ALA A 48 -4.84 21.12 -7.77
C ALA A 48 -5.56 22.34 -8.35
N LYS A 49 -6.72 22.65 -7.78
CA LYS A 49 -7.31 23.97 -7.97
C LYS A 49 -6.49 24.91 -7.11
N PHE A 50 -6.09 26.04 -7.66
CA PHE A 50 -5.29 27.00 -6.90
C PHE A 50 -6.18 28.10 -6.34
N ASP A 51 -5.98 28.44 -5.07
CA ASP A 51 -6.62 29.57 -4.44
C ASP A 51 -6.10 30.90 -5.01
N ARG A 52 -6.67 32.03 -4.57
CA ARG A 52 -6.24 33.37 -5.03
C ARG A 52 -4.81 33.74 -4.65
N ARG A 53 -4.18 32.98 -3.75
CA ARG A 53 -2.80 33.17 -3.29
C ARG A 53 -1.81 32.26 -4.04
N GLY A 54 -2.31 31.38 -4.92
CA GLY A 54 -1.49 30.47 -5.72
C GLY A 54 -1.15 29.15 -5.03
N PHE A 55 -1.85 28.80 -3.94
CA PHE A 55 -1.69 27.50 -3.28
C PHE A 55 -2.78 26.53 -3.71
N ALA A 56 -2.47 25.22 -3.72
CA ALA A 56 -3.48 24.21 -3.95
C ALA A 56 -4.58 24.28 -2.87
N GLU A 57 -5.84 24.19 -3.31
CA GLU A 57 -6.99 23.96 -2.42
C GLU A 57 -6.76 22.65 -1.65
N PRO A 58 -7.06 22.61 -0.33
CA PRO A 58 -6.89 21.40 0.46
C PRO A 58 -7.68 20.22 -0.11
N VAL A 59 -7.03 19.07 -0.19
CA VAL A 59 -7.66 17.80 -0.57
C VAL A 59 -7.98 17.01 0.70
N ASP A 60 -9.22 16.51 0.80
CA ASP A 60 -9.64 15.70 1.94
C ASP A 60 -9.21 14.23 1.77
N TYR A 61 -8.17 13.83 2.48
CA TYR A 61 -7.67 12.46 2.52
C TYR A 61 -8.39 11.57 3.55
N ALA A 62 -9.31 12.09 4.37
CA ALA A 62 -9.97 11.32 5.42
C ALA A 62 -10.80 10.12 4.90
N PRO A 63 -11.53 10.22 3.77
CA PRO A 63 -12.20 9.07 3.17
C PRO A 63 -11.20 7.96 2.78
N LEU A 64 -10.05 8.35 2.23
CA LEU A 64 -9.02 7.41 1.82
C LEU A 64 -8.39 6.69 3.02
N TYR A 65 -8.04 7.44 4.07
CA TYR A 65 -7.57 6.83 5.32
C TYR A 65 -8.59 5.84 5.90
N SER A 66 -9.87 6.20 5.89
CA SER A 66 -10.96 5.33 6.38
C SER A 66 -11.04 4.02 5.58
N ALA A 67 -10.89 4.09 4.26
CA ALA A 67 -10.84 2.92 3.39
C ALA A 67 -9.63 2.02 3.68
N PHE A 68 -8.43 2.60 3.82
CA PHE A 68 -7.21 1.86 4.14
C PHE A 68 -7.32 1.17 5.51
N LYS A 69 -7.87 1.86 6.50
CA LYS A 69 -8.12 1.30 7.83
C LYS A 69 -9.13 0.14 7.78
N ARG A 70 -10.17 0.25 6.95
CA ARG A 70 -11.13 -0.83 6.73
C ARG A 70 -10.46 -2.07 6.14
N LEU A 71 -9.69 -1.92 5.06
CA LEU A 71 -8.94 -3.04 4.44
C LEU A 71 -7.99 -3.71 5.44
N LEU A 72 -7.28 -2.92 6.25
CA LEU A 72 -6.41 -3.44 7.30
C LEU A 72 -7.19 -4.28 8.34
N ASN A 73 -8.34 -3.79 8.79
CA ASN A 73 -9.20 -4.47 9.76
C ASN A 73 -9.79 -5.78 9.20
N GLU A 74 -10.16 -5.77 7.92
CA GLU A 74 -10.66 -6.92 7.18
C GLU A 74 -9.54 -7.89 6.74
N LYS A 75 -8.29 -7.61 7.12
CA LYS A 75 -7.09 -8.41 6.81
C LYS A 75 -6.81 -8.56 5.31
N LYS A 76 -7.25 -7.60 4.51
CA LYS A 76 -6.99 -7.48 3.07
C LYS A 76 -5.59 -6.92 2.82
N TYR A 77 -4.58 -7.65 3.31
CA TYR A 77 -3.19 -7.17 3.34
C TYR A 77 -2.60 -7.04 1.94
N GLN A 78 -2.85 -8.01 1.07
CA GLN A 78 -2.29 -8.00 -0.29
C GLN A 78 -2.81 -6.81 -1.10
N GLU A 79 -4.11 -6.56 -0.98
CA GLU A 79 -4.81 -5.45 -1.60
C GLU A 79 -4.28 -4.11 -1.08
N LEU A 80 -4.12 -3.98 0.23
CA LEU A 80 -3.56 -2.76 0.84
C LEU A 80 -2.12 -2.52 0.37
N LEU A 81 -1.32 -3.57 0.18
CA LEU A 81 0.03 -3.47 -0.35
C LEU A 81 0.07 -3.07 -1.83
N GLN A 82 -0.95 -3.37 -2.63
CA GLN A 82 -1.03 -2.88 -4.01
C GLN A 82 -1.35 -1.38 -4.07
N LEU A 83 -2.09 -0.86 -3.09
CA LEU A 83 -2.51 0.55 -3.05
C LEU A 83 -1.44 1.49 -2.48
N GLY A 84 -0.56 0.99 -1.61
CA GLY A 84 0.48 1.79 -0.96
C GLY A 84 1.36 2.63 -1.90
N PRO A 85 1.94 2.05 -2.98
CA PRO A 85 2.78 2.80 -3.91
C PRO A 85 2.01 3.83 -4.73
N LEU A 86 0.72 3.59 -4.98
CA LEU A 86 -0.14 4.55 -5.66
C LEU A 86 -0.39 5.78 -4.78
N LEU A 87 -0.72 5.57 -3.51
CA LEU A 87 -0.87 6.66 -2.54
C LEU A 87 0.43 7.44 -2.35
N ALA A 88 1.57 6.74 -2.16
CA ALA A 88 2.86 7.39 -1.92
C ALA A 88 3.25 8.31 -3.08
N ARG A 89 3.16 7.83 -4.33
CA ARG A 89 3.49 8.63 -5.52
C ARG A 89 2.45 9.72 -5.80
N GLY A 90 1.18 9.36 -5.77
CA GLY A 90 0.10 10.26 -6.15
C GLY A 90 -0.09 11.43 -5.18
N SER A 91 0.34 11.30 -3.93
CA SER A 91 0.23 12.38 -2.95
C SER A 91 1.37 13.42 -2.99
N GLN A 92 2.46 13.15 -3.73
CA GLN A 92 3.62 14.05 -3.78
C GLN A 92 3.25 15.46 -4.29
N TYR A 93 2.41 15.53 -5.33
CA TYR A 93 2.00 16.80 -5.92
C TYR A 93 1.21 17.69 -4.95
N HIS A 94 0.32 17.10 -4.15
CA HIS A 94 -0.46 17.85 -3.15
C HIS A 94 0.40 18.30 -1.97
N MET A 95 1.42 17.52 -1.60
CA MET A 95 2.37 17.92 -0.57
C MET A 95 3.26 19.08 -1.05
N GLU A 96 3.69 19.07 -2.31
CA GLU A 96 4.49 20.15 -2.92
C GLU A 96 3.73 21.49 -3.00
N THR A 97 2.44 21.43 -3.31
CA THR A 97 1.64 22.61 -3.70
C THR A 97 0.74 23.15 -2.58
N SER A 98 0.71 22.49 -1.42
CA SER A 98 -0.10 22.89 -0.27
C SER A 98 0.36 24.20 0.37
N ALA A 99 -0.59 24.99 0.88
CA ALA A 99 -0.31 26.16 1.71
C ALA A 99 0.17 25.83 3.13
N SER A 100 -0.05 24.58 3.57
CA SER A 100 0.30 24.08 4.89
C SER A 100 1.00 22.74 4.74
N ASP A 101 2.24 22.69 5.22
CA ASP A 101 3.09 21.48 5.14
C ASP A 101 2.49 20.30 5.93
N LEU A 102 1.59 20.54 6.88
CA LEU A 102 1.24 19.56 7.93
C LEU A 102 -0.10 18.83 7.74
N GLU A 103 -1.13 19.48 7.18
CA GLU A 103 -2.49 18.90 7.19
C GLU A 103 -2.66 17.67 6.26
N PRO A 104 -2.31 17.73 4.97
CA PRO A 104 -2.41 16.55 4.11
C PRO A 104 -1.38 15.48 4.51
N GLN A 105 -0.16 15.90 4.88
CA GLN A 105 0.95 15.00 5.22
C GLN A 105 0.59 14.05 6.36
N TYR A 106 -0.07 14.54 7.41
CA TYR A 106 -0.46 13.71 8.54
C TYR A 106 -1.44 12.60 8.15
N THR A 107 -2.50 12.92 7.41
CA THR A 107 -3.51 11.92 7.02
C THR A 107 -2.95 10.91 6.03
N ILE A 108 -2.08 11.34 5.10
CA ILE A 108 -1.37 10.44 4.20
C ILE A 108 -0.46 9.50 5.01
N SER A 109 0.31 10.01 5.96
CA SER A 109 1.17 9.21 6.84
C SER A 109 0.39 8.21 7.70
N GLU A 110 -0.82 8.56 8.12
CA GLU A 110 -1.74 7.63 8.78
C GLU A 110 -2.19 6.49 7.86
N ALA A 111 -2.55 6.80 6.60
CA ALA A 111 -2.90 5.80 5.61
C ALA A 111 -1.71 4.90 5.22
N ILE A 112 -0.52 5.46 5.01
CA ILE A 112 0.73 4.68 4.82
C ILE A 112 1.02 3.82 6.05
N GLY A 113 0.69 4.30 7.25
CA GLY A 113 0.76 3.50 8.48
C GLY A 113 -0.10 2.23 8.43
N CYS A 114 -1.26 2.27 7.76
CA CYS A 114 -2.05 1.06 7.53
C CYS A 114 -1.33 0.09 6.57
N VAL A 115 -0.71 0.60 5.51
CA VAL A 115 0.09 -0.19 4.56
C VAL A 115 1.25 -0.89 5.26
N VAL A 116 2.00 -0.17 6.09
CA VAL A 116 3.12 -0.74 6.87
C VAL A 116 2.62 -1.81 7.84
N GLN A 117 1.47 -1.62 8.48
CA GLN A 117 0.87 -2.65 9.34
C GLN A 117 0.45 -3.90 8.56
N ALA A 118 -0.06 -3.75 7.34
CA ALA A 118 -0.30 -4.89 6.46
C ALA A 118 1.00 -5.56 6.04
N LEU A 119 2.05 -4.80 5.71
CA LEU A 119 3.37 -5.32 5.33
C LEU A 119 3.98 -6.21 6.42
N VAL A 120 3.84 -5.80 7.69
CA VAL A 120 4.26 -6.60 8.84
C VAL A 120 3.57 -7.96 8.84
N LYS A 121 2.25 -7.97 8.61
CA LYS A 121 1.39 -9.15 8.68
C LYS A 121 1.34 -9.99 7.40
N ALA A 122 1.84 -9.46 6.29
CA ALA A 122 1.83 -10.13 5.00
C ALA A 122 2.67 -11.41 5.05
N ASP A 123 2.21 -12.43 4.33
CA ASP A 123 2.94 -13.69 4.16
C ASP A 123 3.95 -13.57 3.01
N TRP A 124 4.82 -12.58 3.11
CA TRP A 124 5.89 -12.32 2.15
C TRP A 124 7.24 -12.67 2.78
N PRO A 125 8.22 -13.13 1.99
CA PRO A 125 9.57 -13.28 2.48
C PRO A 125 10.12 -11.93 2.98
N ASN A 126 10.94 -11.97 4.03
CA ASN A 126 11.52 -10.77 4.63
C ASN A 126 12.25 -9.86 3.61
N PRO A 127 13.05 -10.38 2.65
CA PRO A 127 13.67 -9.55 1.62
C PRO A 127 12.65 -8.73 0.82
N ASP A 128 11.54 -9.34 0.40
CA ASP A 128 10.47 -8.67 -0.35
C ASP A 128 9.82 -7.56 0.48
N LYS A 129 9.61 -7.79 1.78
CA LYS A 129 9.10 -6.75 2.68
C LYS A 129 10.06 -5.56 2.81
N ILE A 130 11.36 -5.84 2.94
CA ILE A 130 12.40 -4.80 2.98
C ILE A 130 12.39 -3.99 1.68
N VAL A 131 12.41 -4.67 0.54
CA VAL A 131 12.40 -4.03 -0.79
C VAL A 131 11.16 -3.15 -0.96
N TYR A 132 9.98 -3.66 -0.60
CA TYR A 132 8.74 -2.91 -0.67
C TYR A 132 8.79 -1.62 0.17
N ALA A 133 9.25 -1.70 1.42
CA ALA A 133 9.37 -0.53 2.28
C ALA A 133 10.41 0.47 1.76
N VAL A 134 11.53 0.01 1.17
CA VAL A 134 12.51 0.90 0.50
C VAL A 134 11.85 1.63 -0.65
N ARG A 135 11.03 0.98 -1.48
CA ARG A 135 10.32 1.64 -2.58
C ARG A 135 9.40 2.75 -2.09
N LEU A 136 8.66 2.53 -1.00
CA LEU A 136 7.82 3.57 -0.41
C LEU A 136 8.62 4.81 0.03
N VAL A 137 9.80 4.61 0.62
CA VAL A 137 10.67 5.70 1.09
C VAL A 137 11.37 6.42 -0.07
N VAL A 138 11.75 5.68 -1.11
CA VAL A 138 12.43 6.25 -2.29
C VAL A 138 11.51 7.17 -3.08
N GLU A 139 10.22 6.85 -3.15
CA GLU A 139 9.19 7.65 -3.84
C GLU A 139 8.62 8.79 -2.97
N ASP A 140 9.12 8.98 -1.74
CA ASP A 140 8.61 9.97 -0.79
C ASP A 140 9.58 11.15 -0.60
N ASP A 141 9.26 12.27 -1.24
CA ASP A 141 10.02 13.51 -1.13
C ASP A 141 9.62 14.35 0.09
N TYR A 142 8.45 14.06 0.69
CA TYR A 142 7.82 14.89 1.71
C TYR A 142 7.60 14.16 3.04
N CYS A 143 8.38 13.12 3.34
CA CYS A 143 8.37 12.41 4.64
C CYS A 143 7.02 11.81 5.06
N ALA A 144 6.09 11.56 4.14
CA ALA A 144 4.84 10.87 4.43
C ALA A 144 5.03 9.37 4.74
N CYS A 145 6.19 8.81 4.38
CA CYS A 145 6.54 7.40 4.53
C CYS A 145 7.46 7.11 5.74
N GLU A 146 7.53 7.99 6.75
CA GLU A 146 8.37 7.80 7.95
C GLU A 146 8.14 6.43 8.62
N LYS A 147 6.89 5.95 8.69
CA LYS A 147 6.56 4.62 9.24
C LYS A 147 7.20 3.47 8.46
N ALA A 148 7.43 3.63 7.16
CA ALA A 148 8.15 2.64 6.35
C ALA A 148 9.65 2.69 6.67
N GLU A 149 10.22 3.86 6.92
CA GLU A 149 11.60 4.00 7.39
C GLU A 149 11.79 3.38 8.79
N GLU A 150 10.88 3.63 9.72
CA GLU A 150 10.87 2.95 11.03
C GLU A 150 10.82 1.43 10.89
N PHE A 151 10.03 0.91 9.94
CA PHE A 151 9.98 -0.51 9.64
C PHE A 151 11.32 -1.05 9.13
N LEU A 152 12.03 -0.30 8.29
CA LEU A 152 13.38 -0.63 7.82
C LEU A 152 14.44 -0.56 8.93
N ASN A 153 14.18 0.19 10.01
CA ASN A 153 15.06 0.29 11.17
C ASN A 153 14.86 -0.84 12.20
N ARG A 154 13.87 -1.72 11.99
CA ARG A 154 13.73 -2.95 12.77
C ARG A 154 14.92 -3.90 12.57
N ARG A 155 15.06 -4.85 13.48
CA ARG A 155 16.09 -5.89 13.38
C ARG A 155 15.69 -6.94 12.34
N TRP A 156 16.41 -6.96 11.23
CA TRP A 156 16.32 -8.00 10.20
C TRP A 156 17.56 -8.89 10.20
N ALA A 157 17.45 -10.09 9.66
CA ALA A 157 18.63 -10.95 9.49
C ALA A 157 19.55 -10.38 8.40
N LYS A 158 20.86 -10.52 8.59
CA LYS A 158 21.86 -10.11 7.57
C LYS A 158 21.59 -10.72 6.20
N ARG A 159 21.22 -12.00 6.16
CA ARG A 159 20.86 -12.70 4.91
C ARG A 159 19.68 -12.05 4.18
N ASP A 160 18.72 -11.49 4.93
CA ASP A 160 17.54 -10.85 4.36
C ASP A 160 17.93 -9.51 3.74
N TRP A 161 18.76 -8.72 4.44
CA TRP A 161 19.35 -7.48 3.90
C TRP A 161 20.23 -7.70 2.68
N LYS A 162 21.06 -8.75 2.70
CA LYS A 162 21.89 -9.12 1.56
C LYS A 162 21.04 -9.43 0.33
N ARG A 163 19.99 -10.23 0.50
CA ARG A 163 19.07 -10.56 -0.60
C ARG A 163 18.30 -9.34 -1.08
N ALA A 164 17.83 -8.50 -0.16
CA ALA A 164 17.17 -7.24 -0.51
C ALA A 164 18.09 -6.31 -1.32
N ALA A 165 19.38 -6.23 -0.99
CA ALA A 165 20.35 -5.44 -1.76
C ALA A 165 20.49 -5.94 -3.21
N GLU A 166 20.49 -7.26 -3.43
CA GLU A 166 20.50 -7.85 -4.78
C GLU A 166 19.24 -7.45 -5.56
N MET A 167 18.06 -7.60 -4.94
CA MET A 167 16.77 -7.24 -5.55
C MET A 167 16.67 -5.74 -5.86
N LEU A 168 17.15 -4.87 -4.96
CA LEU A 168 17.16 -3.41 -5.19
C LEU A 168 18.06 -3.01 -6.36
N ARG A 169 19.17 -3.71 -6.59
CA ARG A 169 20.00 -3.49 -7.78
C ARG A 169 19.27 -3.93 -9.04
N GLU A 170 18.53 -5.03 -9.03
CA GLU A 170 17.74 -5.48 -10.18
C GLU A 170 16.62 -4.47 -10.53
N LEU A 171 16.04 -3.82 -9.51
CA LEU A 171 15.02 -2.77 -9.66
C LEU A 171 15.54 -1.49 -10.33
N THR A 172 16.86 -1.31 -10.52
CA THR A 172 17.42 -0.11 -11.19
C THR A 172 17.04 0.05 -12.67
N SER A 173 16.35 -0.93 -13.25
CA SER A 173 15.74 -0.88 -14.57
C SER A 173 14.34 -0.25 -14.60
N GLU A 174 13.64 -0.20 -13.47
CA GLU A 174 12.40 0.55 -13.30
C GLU A 174 12.77 2.00 -12.98
N HIS A 175 12.38 2.97 -13.81
CA HIS A 175 12.65 4.38 -13.55
C HIS A 175 11.75 4.89 -12.41
N PRO A 176 12.29 5.22 -11.23
CA PRO A 176 11.48 5.86 -10.20
C PRO A 176 11.06 7.26 -10.66
N GLU A 177 9.85 7.67 -10.26
CA GLU A 177 9.20 8.88 -10.80
C GLU A 177 9.50 10.13 -9.96
N ALA A 178 9.76 9.98 -8.66
CA ALA A 178 10.08 11.08 -7.76
C ALA A 178 11.45 11.75 -8.03
N LYS A 179 11.58 13.02 -7.66
CA LYS A 179 12.79 13.81 -7.88
C LYS A 179 13.93 13.24 -7.02
N ASP A 180 15.10 12.99 -7.59
CA ASP A 180 16.26 12.39 -6.89
C ASP A 180 16.03 10.96 -6.36
N ALA A 181 14.93 10.31 -6.73
CA ALA A 181 14.61 8.95 -6.27
C ALA A 181 15.70 7.94 -6.66
N ARG A 182 16.43 8.17 -7.76
CA ARG A 182 17.60 7.37 -8.12
C ARG A 182 18.72 7.47 -7.09
N GLU A 183 19.06 8.68 -6.65
CA GLU A 183 20.09 8.88 -5.63
C GLU A 183 19.67 8.26 -4.29
N ARG A 184 18.38 8.41 -3.92
CA ARG A 184 17.82 7.75 -2.72
C ARG A 184 17.90 6.23 -2.83
N LEU A 185 17.59 5.66 -3.98
CA LEU A 185 17.69 4.22 -4.23
C LEU A 185 19.15 3.75 -4.09
N ASP A 186 20.10 4.45 -4.71
CA ASP A 186 21.53 4.12 -4.61
C ASP A 186 22.03 4.20 -3.15
N ARG A 187 21.55 5.20 -2.38
CA ARG A 187 21.82 5.29 -0.93
C ARG A 187 21.27 4.09 -0.17
N TRP A 188 20.04 3.67 -0.46
CA TRP A 188 19.41 2.51 0.19
C TRP A 188 20.05 1.18 -0.20
N ILE A 189 20.53 1.03 -1.44
CA ILE A 189 21.36 -0.11 -1.85
C ILE A 189 22.60 -0.20 -0.97
N GLY A 190 23.34 0.91 -0.81
CA GLY A 190 24.52 0.95 0.07
C GLY A 190 24.21 0.65 1.55
N ILE A 191 23.05 1.10 2.04
CA ILE A 191 22.57 0.75 3.41
C ILE A 191 22.31 -0.75 3.52
N ALA A 192 21.59 -1.33 2.54
CA ALA A 192 21.24 -2.75 2.53
C ALA A 192 22.49 -3.64 2.46
N GLU A 193 23.49 -3.27 1.64
CA GLU A 193 24.78 -3.94 1.56
C GLU A 193 25.50 -3.96 2.92
N ARG A 194 25.61 -2.81 3.59
CA ARG A 194 26.25 -2.72 4.91
C ARG A 194 25.50 -3.52 5.97
N LYS A 195 24.18 -3.52 5.96
CA LYS A 195 23.35 -4.32 6.87
C LYS A 195 23.40 -5.83 6.55
N GLY A 196 23.83 -6.20 5.34
CA GLY A 196 23.96 -7.58 4.86
C GLY A 196 25.33 -8.25 5.06
N GLN A 197 26.37 -7.48 5.39
CA GLN A 197 27.70 -7.97 5.80
C GLN A 197 27.67 -8.49 7.23
#